data_AF-A0AA43G0K0-F1
#
_entry.id   AF-A0AA43G0K0-F1
#
_cell.length_a   1.000
_cell.length_b   1.000
_cell.length_c   1.000
_cell.angle_alpha   90.00
_cell.angle_beta   90.00
_cell.angle_gamma   90.00
#
_symmetry.space_group_name_H-M   'P 1'
#
loop_
_entity.id
_entity.type
_entity.pdbx_description
1 polymer ?
#
loop_
_entity_poly.entity_id
_entity_poly.type
_entity_poly.pdbx_seq_one_letter_code
_entity_poly.pdbx_strand_id
1 'polypeptide(L)'
;MMLSLTNPELASANDGLLNVEAKHDNQMKFIFGSRRKATFPLSNHVEMLDLTLRRFKQSQATPHSQSSRVSPILAKPGIVSLRFLRANNTHVSSRLLYLYFASNSLYGYPLFLIKPKAATKLEITVSNVDASVMLHSRLLVKSEGE
;
A
#
# COMPACT_ATOMS: atom_id res chain seq x y z
N MET A 1 -36.81 -2.70 1.57
CA MET A 1 -36.52 -2.26 0.19
C MET A 1 -35.06 -2.60 -0.08
N MET A 2 -34.78 -3.73 -0.75
CA MET A 2 -33.42 -4.16 -1.08
C MET A 2 -33.07 -3.71 -2.50
N LEU A 3 -31.94 -3.02 -2.67
CA LEU A 3 -31.38 -2.71 -3.99
C LEU A 3 -30.61 -3.93 -4.48
N SER A 4 -31.14 -4.59 -5.51
CA SER A 4 -30.46 -5.66 -6.24
C SER A 4 -29.31 -5.06 -7.07
N LEU A 5 -28.09 -5.53 -6.84
CA LEU A 5 -26.89 -5.21 -7.64
C LEU A 5 -26.68 -6.26 -8.74
N THR A 6 -27.73 -6.67 -9.45
CA THR A 6 -27.58 -7.51 -10.63
C THR A 6 -27.28 -6.64 -11.84
N ASN A 7 -26.00 -6.44 -12.10
CA ASN A 7 -25.50 -5.87 -13.35
C ASN A 7 -25.53 -6.99 -14.41
N PRO A 8 -26.40 -6.93 -15.43
CA PRO A 8 -26.65 -8.07 -16.33
C PRO A 8 -25.49 -8.39 -17.27
N GLU A 9 -24.45 -7.55 -17.34
CA GLU A 9 -23.26 -7.81 -18.19
C GLU A 9 -22.21 -8.72 -17.53
N LEU A 10 -22.39 -9.11 -16.27
CA LEU A 10 -21.49 -10.04 -15.57
C LEU A 10 -21.86 -11.53 -15.71
N ALA A 11 -22.96 -11.84 -16.40
CA ALA A 11 -23.45 -13.22 -16.53
C ALA A 11 -22.88 -13.99 -17.75
N SER A 12 -21.93 -13.42 -18.49
CA SER A 12 -21.39 -14.03 -19.73
C SER A 12 -19.85 -14.11 -19.79
N ALA A 13 -19.16 -13.92 -18.67
CA ALA A 13 -17.71 -14.13 -18.65
C ALA A 13 -17.42 -15.50 -18.02
N ASN A 14 -17.03 -16.46 -18.86
CA ASN A 14 -16.37 -17.70 -18.47
C ASN A 14 -15.48 -17.47 -17.23
N ASP A 15 -15.57 -18.39 -16.26
CA ASP A 15 -14.72 -18.53 -15.07
C ASP A 15 -13.23 -18.73 -15.46
N GLY A 16 -12.64 -17.73 -16.10
CA GLY A 16 -11.21 -17.68 -16.39
C GLY A 16 -10.51 -17.38 -15.09
N LEU A 17 -10.03 -18.42 -14.41
CA LEU A 17 -9.08 -18.33 -13.30
C LEU A 17 -7.98 -17.31 -13.65
N LEU A 18 -7.97 -16.19 -12.94
CA LEU A 18 -6.89 -15.21 -13.03
C LEU A 18 -5.66 -15.84 -12.37
N ASN A 19 -4.65 -16.18 -13.17
CA ASN A 19 -3.39 -16.66 -12.65
C ASN A 19 -2.58 -15.47 -12.11
N VAL A 20 -2.18 -15.59 -10.85
CA VAL A 20 -1.41 -14.57 -10.14
C VAL A 20 0.07 -14.87 -10.34
N GLU A 21 0.71 -14.18 -11.28
CA GLU A 21 2.15 -14.31 -11.50
C GLU A 21 2.88 -13.43 -10.49
N ALA A 22 3.60 -14.06 -9.56
CA ALA A 22 4.37 -13.37 -8.52
C ALA A 22 5.63 -12.76 -9.14
N LYS A 23 5.55 -11.52 -9.64
CA LYS A 23 6.73 -10.79 -10.09
C LYS A 23 7.35 -10.02 -8.94
N HIS A 24 8.54 -10.46 -8.57
CA HIS A 24 9.36 -10.00 -7.45
C HIS A 24 9.63 -8.50 -7.47
N ASP A 25 9.22 -7.83 -6.39
CA ASP A 25 9.91 -6.66 -5.84
C ASP A 25 9.26 -6.33 -4.49
N ASN A 26 9.77 -6.96 -3.42
CA ASN A 26 9.39 -6.55 -2.07
C ASN A 26 10.11 -5.24 -1.77
N GLN A 27 9.43 -4.12 -2.01
CA GLN A 27 10.02 -2.80 -1.81
C GLN A 27 9.61 -2.28 -0.43
N MET A 28 10.60 -2.09 0.45
CA MET A 28 10.41 -1.43 1.73
C MET A 28 10.95 0.00 1.67
N LYS A 29 10.14 0.96 2.11
CA LYS A 29 10.52 2.39 2.22
C LYS A 29 10.15 2.94 3.59
N PHE A 30 10.93 3.90 4.05
CA PHE A 30 10.71 4.57 5.34
C PHE A 30 10.31 6.02 5.10
N ILE A 31 9.23 6.43 5.76
CA ILE A 31 8.70 7.79 5.76
C ILE A 31 9.01 8.38 7.13
N PHE A 32 9.94 9.34 7.15
CA PHE A 32 10.34 10.08 8.35
C PHE A 32 9.72 11.48 8.31
N GLY A 33 8.91 11.80 9.32
CA GLY A 33 8.19 13.05 9.44
C GLY A 33 7.08 13.26 8.39
N SER A 34 6.16 14.17 8.68
CA SER A 34 4.94 14.41 7.88
C SER A 34 5.17 15.00 6.47
N ARG A 35 6.42 15.20 6.03
CA ARG A 35 6.75 15.85 4.75
C ARG A 35 7.39 14.92 3.72
N ARG A 36 7.75 13.68 4.10
CA ARG A 36 8.35 12.72 3.17
C ARG A 36 7.27 11.85 2.52
N LYS A 37 7.58 11.35 1.33
CA LYS A 37 6.71 10.47 0.56
C LYS A 37 7.49 9.24 0.11
N ALA A 38 6.82 8.09 0.15
CA ALA A 38 7.31 6.86 -0.46
C ALA A 38 6.66 6.73 -1.84
N THR A 39 7.48 6.53 -2.87
CA THR A 39 7.01 6.41 -4.24
C THR A 39 7.42 5.06 -4.79
N PHE A 40 6.48 4.30 -5.34
CA PHE A 40 6.71 2.99 -5.93
C PHE A 40 6.39 3.04 -7.42
N PRO A 41 7.33 2.66 -8.31
CA PRO A 41 6.99 2.42 -9.70
C PRO A 41 6.03 1.23 -9.78
N LEU A 42 5.03 1.33 -10.65
CA LEU A 42 4.08 0.27 -10.93
C LEU A 42 4.29 -0.20 -12.37
N SER A 43 3.85 -1.43 -12.67
CA SER A 43 3.97 -1.98 -14.03
C SER A 43 3.05 -1.24 -15.04
N ASN A 44 2.93 -1.72 -16.27
CA ASN A 44 1.90 -1.25 -17.21
C ASN A 44 0.63 -2.13 -17.19
N HIS A 45 0.64 -3.20 -16.39
CA HIS A 45 -0.44 -4.19 -16.33
C HIS A 45 -1.34 -3.96 -15.12
N VAL A 46 -2.48 -4.65 -15.10
CA VAL A 46 -3.31 -4.74 -13.90
C VAL A 46 -2.58 -5.60 -12.88
N GLU A 47 -2.42 -5.09 -11.66
CA GLU A 47 -1.70 -5.79 -10.60
C GLU A 47 -2.41 -5.59 -9.25
N MET A 48 -2.38 -6.63 -8.43
CA MET A 48 -2.77 -6.57 -7.02
C MET A 48 -1.57 -6.09 -6.21
N LEU A 49 -1.82 -5.19 -5.28
CA LEU A 49 -0.82 -4.58 -4.43
C LEU A 49 -1.11 -4.94 -2.97
N ASP A 50 -0.20 -5.69 -2.38
CA ASP A 50 -0.20 -6.00 -0.96
C ASP A 50 0.67 -4.96 -0.24
N LEU A 51 0.02 -4.02 0.42
CA LEU A 51 0.65 -2.92 1.13
C LEU A 51 0.60 -3.18 2.63
N THR A 52 1.74 -3.11 3.31
CA THR A 52 1.81 -3.14 4.78
C THR A 52 2.37 -1.83 5.31
N LEU A 53 1.62 -1.17 6.18
CA LEU A 53 2.03 0.06 6.87
C LEU A 53 2.35 -0.26 8.33
N ARG A 54 3.56 0.06 8.78
CA ARG A 54 3.96 -0.11 10.18
C ARG A 54 4.51 1.18 10.73
N ARG A 55 4.23 1.46 11.98
CA ARG A 55 4.88 2.56 12.68
C ARG A 55 6.22 2.11 13.24
N PHE A 56 7.23 2.97 13.19
CA PHE A 56 8.51 2.71 13.83
C PHE A 56 9.02 3.96 14.56
N LYS A 57 10.04 3.81 15.41
CA LYS A 57 10.83 4.93 15.92
C LYS A 57 12.15 4.96 15.18
N GLN A 58 12.61 6.14 14.79
CA GLN A 58 13.90 6.30 14.12
C GLN A 58 15.07 5.72 14.92
N SER A 59 15.03 5.79 16.26
CA SER A 59 16.05 5.16 17.13
C SER A 59 16.13 3.63 16.97
N GLN A 60 15.07 2.97 16.49
CA GLN A 60 15.09 1.54 16.17
C GLN A 60 15.70 1.26 14.78
N ALA A 61 15.75 2.25 13.89
CA ALA A 61 16.31 2.11 12.54
C ALA A 61 17.82 2.38 12.49
N THR A 62 18.43 2.93 13.55
CA THR A 62 19.87 3.21 13.66
C THR A 62 20.45 2.62 14.96
N PRO A 63 20.83 1.33 14.97
CA PRO A 63 21.20 0.61 16.20
C PRO A 63 22.46 1.13 16.91
N HIS A 64 23.37 1.78 16.18
CA HIS A 64 24.68 2.18 16.69
C HIS A 64 24.70 3.52 17.43
N SER A 65 23.53 4.17 17.57
CA SER A 65 23.38 5.48 18.20
C SER A 65 22.38 5.37 19.35
N GLN A 66 22.94 5.30 20.57
CA GLN A 66 22.39 5.75 21.86
C GLN A 66 21.82 4.71 22.84
N SER A 67 22.38 4.80 24.06
CA SER A 67 21.72 4.96 25.37
C SER A 67 20.52 4.08 25.68
N SER A 68 20.67 3.33 26.76
CA SER A 68 19.82 2.27 27.33
C SER A 68 18.39 2.67 27.78
N ARG A 69 17.84 3.80 27.32
CA ARG A 69 16.44 4.20 27.60
C ARG A 69 15.64 4.35 26.30
N VAL A 70 15.20 3.22 25.77
CA VAL A 70 14.20 3.18 24.70
C VAL A 70 12.87 3.69 25.27
N SER A 71 12.51 4.94 24.96
CA SER A 71 11.19 5.47 25.34
C SER A 71 10.08 4.63 24.70
N PRO A 72 8.95 4.38 25.39
CA PRO A 72 7.85 3.59 24.83
C PRO A 72 7.23 4.28 23.59
N ILE A 73 6.75 3.49 22.63
CA ILE A 73 5.95 4.00 21.50
C ILE A 73 4.49 4.01 21.97
N LEU A 74 3.98 5.19 22.34
CA LEU A 74 2.57 5.37 22.71
C LEU A 74 1.69 5.31 21.46
N ALA A 75 0.48 4.77 21.58
CA ALA A 75 -0.49 4.74 20.49
C ALA A 75 -0.78 6.16 19.96
N LYS A 76 -0.99 6.30 18.65
CA LYS A 76 -1.18 7.61 18.01
C LYS A 76 -1.99 7.51 16.71
N PRO A 77 -2.93 8.43 16.45
CA PRO A 77 -3.56 8.53 15.15
C PRO A 77 -2.57 8.99 14.08
N GLY A 78 -2.68 8.41 12.89
CA GLY A 78 -1.95 8.78 11.70
C GLY A 78 -2.90 8.92 10.51
N ILE A 79 -2.53 9.79 9.57
CA ILE A 79 -3.27 10.00 8.33
C ILE A 79 -2.41 9.48 7.19
N VAL A 80 -2.94 8.58 6.40
CA VAL A 80 -2.25 7.96 5.26
C VAL A 80 -2.94 8.37 3.97
N SER A 81 -2.19 8.99 3.06
CA SER A 81 -2.67 9.29 1.71
C SER A 81 -2.00 8.36 0.72
N LEU A 82 -2.81 7.67 -0.08
CA LEU A 82 -2.39 6.82 -1.17
C LEU A 82 -2.82 7.50 -2.48
N ARG A 83 -1.89 7.76 -3.38
CA ARG A 83 -2.15 8.44 -4.65
C ARG A 83 -1.60 7.61 -5.81
N PHE A 84 -2.49 7.17 -6.67
CA PHE A 84 -2.14 6.55 -7.95
C PHE A 84 -1.96 7.65 -8.99
N LEU A 85 -0.80 7.66 -9.62
CA LEU A 85 -0.37 8.70 -10.55
C LEU A 85 0.09 8.08 -11.87
N ARG A 86 0.04 8.85 -12.96
CA ARG A 86 0.76 8.54 -14.21
C ARG A 86 2.24 8.96 -14.11
N ALA A 87 3.03 8.60 -15.12
CA ALA A 87 4.44 8.93 -15.20
C ALA A 87 4.69 10.46 -15.09
N ASN A 88 3.84 11.27 -15.72
CA ASN A 88 3.89 12.73 -15.69
C ASN A 88 3.31 13.38 -14.41
N ASN A 89 3.12 12.62 -13.32
CA ASN A 89 2.52 13.07 -12.06
C ASN A 89 1.03 13.46 -12.12
N THR A 90 0.33 13.23 -13.22
CA THR A 90 -1.12 13.44 -13.26
C THR A 90 -1.83 12.45 -12.35
N HIS A 91 -2.82 12.94 -11.60
CA HIS A 91 -3.62 12.14 -10.68
C HIS A 91 -4.54 11.18 -11.44
N VAL A 92 -4.61 9.94 -10.97
CA VAL A 92 -5.52 8.91 -11.49
C VAL A 92 -6.57 8.58 -10.45
N SER A 93 -6.15 8.27 -9.22
CA SER A 93 -7.06 8.04 -8.09
C SER A 93 -6.33 8.23 -6.77
N SER A 94 -7.07 8.35 -5.68
CA SER A 94 -6.49 8.44 -4.35
C SER A 94 -7.39 7.86 -3.27
N ARG A 95 -6.79 7.47 -2.15
CA ARG A 95 -7.48 7.06 -0.93
C ARG A 95 -6.85 7.77 0.26
N LEU A 96 -7.68 8.19 1.20
CA LEU A 96 -7.27 8.76 2.48
C LEU A 96 -7.72 7.81 3.59
N LEU A 97 -6.80 7.43 4.47
CA LEU A 97 -7.05 6.51 5.57
C LEU A 97 -6.69 7.20 6.89
N TYR A 98 -7.61 7.11 7.84
CA TYR A 98 -7.39 7.53 9.22
C TYR A 98 -7.13 6.28 10.06
N LEU A 99 -5.89 6.06 10.45
CA LEU A 99 -5.45 4.84 11.13
C LEU A 99 -5.03 5.17 12.57
N TYR A 100 -5.33 4.28 13.51
CA TYR A 100 -4.96 4.46 14.92
C TYR A 100 -3.84 3.48 15.30
N PHE A 101 -2.59 3.88 15.11
CA PHE A 101 -1.45 3.01 15.35
C PHE A 101 -1.32 2.66 16.83
N ALA A 102 -1.37 1.36 17.14
CA ALA A 102 -1.22 0.82 18.48
C ALA A 102 0.12 1.20 19.12
N SER A 103 0.22 1.01 20.44
CA SER A 103 1.51 1.04 21.12
C SER A 103 2.39 -0.10 20.61
N ASN A 104 3.71 0.14 20.55
CA ASN A 104 4.74 -0.74 19.97
C ASN A 104 4.72 -0.84 18.42
N SER A 105 5.87 -1.19 17.83
CA SER A 105 6.12 -1.19 16.38
C SER A 105 5.79 -2.50 15.66
N LEU A 106 5.28 -3.50 16.39
CA LEU A 106 4.99 -4.84 15.84
C LEU A 106 3.68 -4.92 15.07
N TYR A 107 2.76 -3.96 15.30
CA TYR A 107 1.47 -3.93 14.61
C TYR A 107 1.58 -3.21 13.27
N GLY A 108 1.06 -3.86 12.23
CA GLY A 108 0.96 -3.31 10.88
C GLY A 108 -0.45 -3.36 10.35
N TYR A 109 -0.77 -2.44 9.45
CA TYR A 109 -2.01 -2.44 8.68
C TYR A 109 -1.75 -3.07 7.31
N PRO A 110 -2.21 -4.32 7.08
CA PRO A 110 -2.24 -4.89 5.74
C PRO A 110 -3.39 -4.25 4.95
N LEU A 111 -3.09 -3.87 3.71
CA LEU A 111 -4.02 -3.27 2.77
C LEU A 111 -3.86 -3.97 1.43
N PHE A 112 -4.96 -4.49 0.90
CA PHE A 112 -5.01 -5.04 -0.45
C PHE A 112 -5.60 -4.00 -1.38
N LEU A 113 -4.85 -3.61 -2.41
CA LEU A 113 -5.27 -2.61 -3.38
C LEU A 113 -5.25 -3.23 -4.78
N ILE A 114 -6.24 -2.90 -5.60
CA ILE A 114 -6.20 -3.17 -7.02
C ILE A 114 -5.71 -1.90 -7.69
N LYS A 115 -4.62 -2.02 -8.46
CA LYS A 115 -4.08 -0.90 -9.20
C LYS A 115 -5.02 -0.47 -10.34
N PRO A 116 -5.31 0.83 -10.50
CA PRO A 116 -5.94 1.35 -11.71
C PRO A 116 -5.02 1.19 -12.94
N LYS A 117 -5.55 0.66 -14.06
CA LYS A 117 -4.78 0.41 -15.30
C LYS A 117 -3.97 1.62 -15.80
N ALA A 118 -4.50 2.83 -15.63
CA ALA A 118 -3.84 4.06 -16.07
C ALA A 118 -2.70 4.55 -15.16
N ALA A 119 -2.54 3.98 -13.96
CA ALA A 119 -1.52 4.40 -13.02
C ALA A 119 -0.20 3.65 -13.28
N THR A 120 0.91 4.37 -13.27
CA THR A 120 2.26 3.80 -13.38
C THR A 120 3.10 4.07 -12.13
N LYS A 121 2.49 4.67 -11.11
CA LYS A 121 3.16 5.07 -9.88
C LYS A 121 2.19 5.13 -8.71
N LEU A 122 2.62 4.63 -7.55
CA LEU A 122 1.95 4.79 -6.27
C LEU A 122 2.78 5.73 -5.38
N GLU A 123 2.19 6.83 -4.94
CA GLU A 123 2.76 7.75 -3.96
C GLU A 123 2.02 7.59 -2.62
N ILE A 124 2.77 7.45 -1.55
CA ILE A 124 2.27 7.26 -0.19
C ILE A 124 2.85 8.34 0.71
N THR A 125 1.99 9.05 1.44
CA THR A 125 2.40 9.94 2.52
C THR A 125 1.75 9.50 3.82
N VAL A 126 2.48 9.72 4.91
CA VAL A 126 1.99 9.46 6.28
C VAL A 126 2.27 10.69 7.11
N SER A 127 1.23 11.19 7.79
CA SER A 127 1.31 12.33 8.69
C SER A 127 1.17 11.88 10.14
N ASN A 128 1.74 12.67 11.05
CA ASN A 128 1.70 12.53 12.52
C ASN A 128 2.54 11.40 13.12
N VAL A 129 2.96 10.41 12.32
CA VAL A 129 3.81 9.29 12.73
C VAL A 129 4.87 8.99 11.67
N ASP A 130 6.00 8.44 12.08
CA ASP A 130 6.96 7.81 11.18
C ASP A 130 6.47 6.42 10.81
N ALA A 131 6.61 6.03 9.55
CA ALA A 131 6.09 4.76 9.05
C ALA A 131 7.04 4.07 8.09
N SER A 132 7.15 2.74 8.21
CA SER A 132 7.67 1.90 7.16
C SER A 132 6.51 1.38 6.32
N VAL A 133 6.79 1.30 5.02
CA VAL A 133 5.84 0.95 3.98
C VAL A 133 6.46 -0.18 3.19
N MET A 134 5.82 -1.33 3.22
CA MET A 134 6.23 -2.50 2.45
C MET A 134 5.19 -2.74 1.36
N LEU A 135 5.62 -2.82 0.11
CA LEU A 135 4.75 -3.06 -1.02
C LEU A 135 5.20 -4.32 -1.75
N HIS A 136 4.26 -5.23 -1.98
CA HIS A 136 4.43 -6.38 -2.84
C HIS A 136 3.41 -6.31 -3.97
N SER A 137 3.87 -6.45 -5.22
CA SER A 137 3.02 -6.43 -6.40
C SER A 137 2.82 -7.83 -6.95
N ARG A 138 1.62 -8.15 -7.41
CA ARG A 138 1.30 -9.40 -8.10
C ARG A 138 0.57 -9.12 -9.39
N LEU A 139 1.10 -9.58 -10.51
CA LEU A 139 0.47 -9.36 -11.81
C LEU A 139 -0.76 -10.25 -11.92
N LEU A 140 -1.86 -9.66 -12.38
CA LEU A 140 -3.05 -10.43 -12.77
C LEU A 140 -2.91 -10.76 -14.25
N VAL A 141 -2.52 -12.00 -14.54
CA VAL A 141 -2.40 -12.50 -15.91
C VAL A 141 -3.65 -13.33 -16.19
N LYS A 142 -4.29 -13.07 -17.33
CA LYS A 142 -5.35 -13.95 -17.81
C LYS A 142 -4.67 -15.26 -18.19
N SER A 143 -5.12 -16.39 -17.64
CA SER A 143 -4.66 -17.69 -18.14
C SER A 143 -5.01 -17.75 -19.63
N GLU A 144 -4.00 -17.73 -20.49
CA GLU A 144 -4.18 -18.21 -21.86
C GLU A 144 -4.35 -19.73 -21.77
N GLY A 145 -5.27 -20.26 -22.56
CA GLY A 145 -5.95 -21.55 -22.31
C GLY A 145 -5.05 -22.77 -22.14
N GLU A 146 -5.61 -23.78 -21.47
CA GLU A 146 -5.56 -25.13 -22.03
C GLU A 146 -6.48 -25.22 -23.26
#